data_AF-A0A2E5YGN0-F1
#
_entry.id   AF-A0A2E5YGN0-F1
#
_cell.length_a   1.000
_cell.length_b   1.000
_cell.length_c   1.000
_cell.angle_alpha   90.00
_cell.angle_beta   90.00
_cell.angle_gamma   90.00
#
_symmetry.space_group_name_H-M   'P 1'
#
loop_
_entity.id
_entity.type
_entity.pdbx_description
1 polymer ?
#
loop_
_entity_poly.entity_id
_entity_poly.type
_entity_poly.pdbx_seq_one_letter_code
_entity_poly.pdbx_strand_id
1 'polypeptide(L)'
;MIEPLHHARLIVEGGGHEIAAQLEWKSILPAQEEIPRFTRVRGRIVEDSRRFDQIGECNGWIELAGERIELDHWWATRDHSWGVRERMGVEEPETGPAPPPSAGSLFSFLFFSTGEFGGHLQLAQFAGRPDYFTCELTRREDPEAAPLHLNLASRASLAIEFSDDQRPRRFRKVTYEALLSDGKGGDREVVVEATALGSAIDMQGLGYGGYDDARGLGVWRGDEYLEHDVWDVSHASDVVRGEEVVRPIHRIQPVRVTIRGGGIDGQGTGSLTMIAEGSLPQLGLD
;
A
#
# COMPACT_ATOMS: atom_id res chain seq x y z
N MET A 1 7.30 5.00 20.42
CA MET A 1 8.10 5.97 19.63
C MET A 1 9.33 6.39 20.43
N ILE A 2 10.50 6.44 19.80
CA ILE A 2 11.76 6.88 20.43
C ILE A 2 12.07 8.31 19.99
N GLU A 3 12.08 8.55 18.67
CA GLU A 3 12.25 9.88 18.07
C GLU A 3 11.16 10.08 17.01
N PRO A 4 10.34 11.15 17.10
CA PRO A 4 9.24 11.38 16.14
C PRO A 4 9.74 11.38 14.70
N LEU A 5 9.09 10.57 13.85
CA LEU A 5 9.41 10.42 12.42
C LEU A 5 10.84 9.91 12.10
N HIS A 6 11.68 9.62 13.10
CA HIS A 6 13.05 9.18 12.87
C HIS A 6 13.33 7.78 13.41
N HIS A 7 12.81 7.45 14.60
CA HIS A 7 13.10 6.19 15.27
C HIS A 7 11.88 5.67 16.01
N ALA A 8 11.38 4.51 15.59
CA ALA A 8 10.33 3.77 16.26
C ALA A 8 10.85 2.41 16.73
N ARG A 9 10.32 1.96 17.86
CA ARG A 9 10.56 0.63 18.38
C ARG A 9 9.23 -0.08 18.56
N LEU A 10 9.13 -1.29 18.04
CA LEU A 10 8.02 -2.20 18.25
C LEU A 10 8.53 -3.39 19.07
N ILE A 11 7.85 -3.65 20.19
CA ILE A 11 8.09 -4.84 21.01
C ILE A 11 6.79 -5.62 21.01
N VAL A 12 6.89 -6.89 20.65
CA VAL A 12 5.82 -7.87 20.84
C VAL A 12 6.36 -8.83 21.90
N GLU A 13 5.83 -8.73 23.12
CA GLU A 13 6.23 -9.62 24.20
C GLU A 13 5.76 -11.04 23.88
N GLY A 14 6.58 -12.05 24.17
CA GLY A 14 6.13 -13.43 24.06
C GLY A 14 4.97 -13.72 25.01
N GLY A 15 4.08 -14.64 24.63
CA GLY A 15 2.87 -14.92 25.39
C GLY A 15 2.10 -16.11 24.83
N GLY A 16 0.76 -16.08 24.95
CA GLY A 16 -0.13 -17.15 24.47
C GLY A 16 -0.28 -17.26 22.95
N HIS A 17 0.53 -16.53 22.18
CA HIS A 17 0.54 -16.47 20.71
C HIS A 17 1.93 -16.79 20.17
N GLU A 18 2.04 -17.07 18.87
CA GLU A 18 3.26 -17.59 18.24
C GLU A 18 4.28 -16.52 17.81
N ILE A 19 4.06 -15.26 18.17
CA ILE A 19 4.88 -14.13 17.73
C ILE A 19 5.55 -13.47 18.94
N ALA A 20 6.86 -13.25 18.87
CA ALA A 20 7.58 -12.32 19.72
C ALA A 20 8.53 -11.49 18.86
N ALA A 21 8.76 -10.22 19.19
CA ALA A 21 9.61 -9.38 18.37
C ALA A 21 10.22 -8.23 19.16
N GLN A 22 11.42 -7.83 18.74
CA GLN A 22 11.97 -6.52 19.08
C GLN A 22 12.54 -5.92 17.80
N LEU A 23 11.84 -4.91 17.30
CA LEU A 23 12.13 -4.27 16.03
C LEU A 23 12.44 -2.80 16.25
N GLU A 24 13.56 -2.36 15.71
CA GLU A 24 13.98 -0.96 15.65
C GLU A 24 13.82 -0.49 14.20
N TRP A 25 12.85 0.38 13.96
CA TRP A 25 12.64 1.02 12.67
C TRP A 25 13.28 2.41 12.67
N LYS A 26 14.10 2.70 11.66
CA LYS A 26 14.73 4.01 11.47
C LYS A 26 14.39 4.57 10.09
N SER A 27 14.09 5.87 10.03
CA SER A 27 13.84 6.55 8.77
C SER A 27 15.11 6.61 7.92
N ILE A 28 15.01 6.28 6.64
CA ILE A 28 16.05 6.55 5.64
C ILE A 28 15.73 7.84 4.90
N LEU A 29 14.45 8.10 4.65
CA LEU A 29 13.95 9.28 3.96
C LEU A 29 13.00 10.08 4.86
N PRO A 30 12.84 11.40 4.63
CA PRO A 30 11.81 12.18 5.31
C PRO A 30 10.42 11.62 5.03
N ALA A 31 9.49 11.88 5.96
CA ALA A 31 8.09 11.53 5.75
C ALA A 31 7.51 12.37 4.61
N GLN A 32 6.82 11.72 3.68
CA GLN A 32 6.14 12.37 2.57
C GLN A 32 4.66 12.44 2.91
N GLU A 33 4.15 13.65 3.16
CA GLU A 33 2.71 13.84 3.34
C GLU A 33 2.02 13.83 1.99
N GLU A 34 1.00 12.99 1.85
CA GLU A 34 0.22 12.94 0.62
C GLU A 34 -0.82 14.05 0.53
N ILE A 35 -1.28 14.28 -0.70
CA ILE A 35 -2.39 15.19 -0.98
C ILE A 35 -3.62 14.78 -0.14
N PRO A 36 -4.20 15.69 0.67
CA PRO A 36 -5.40 15.41 1.43
C PRO A 36 -6.53 14.83 0.58
N ARG A 37 -7.22 13.81 1.11
CA ARG A 37 -8.40 13.23 0.47
C ARG A 37 -9.65 13.81 1.10
N PHE A 38 -10.53 14.32 0.24
CA PHE A 38 -11.80 14.89 0.63
C PHE A 38 -12.90 14.41 -0.30
N THR A 39 -13.90 13.71 0.25
CA THR A 39 -15.05 13.22 -0.51
C THR A 39 -16.35 13.64 0.17
N ARG A 40 -17.29 14.18 -0.63
CA ARG A 40 -18.61 14.60 -0.17
C ARG A 40 -19.69 13.87 -0.96
N VAL A 41 -20.58 13.16 -0.25
CA VAL A 41 -21.73 12.47 -0.83
C VAL A 41 -23.00 13.05 -0.22
N ARG A 42 -23.93 13.50 -1.08
CA ARG A 42 -25.22 14.09 -0.66
C ARG A 42 -25.12 15.17 0.42
N GLY A 43 -24.13 16.06 0.29
CA GLY A 43 -23.97 17.12 1.26
C GLY A 43 -23.25 16.70 2.56
N ARG A 44 -22.83 15.45 2.72
CA ARG A 44 -22.06 14.97 3.88
C ARG A 44 -20.62 14.64 3.52
N ILE A 45 -19.69 15.01 4.38
CA ILE A 45 -18.29 14.58 4.28
C ILE A 45 -18.27 13.10 4.66
N VAL A 46 -17.80 12.26 3.75
CA VAL A 46 -17.63 10.80 3.98
C VAL A 46 -16.15 10.41 3.97
N GLU A 47 -15.27 11.33 3.56
CA GLU A 47 -13.82 11.20 3.69
C GLU A 47 -13.23 12.60 3.88
N ASP A 48 -12.43 12.75 4.93
CA ASP A 48 -11.52 13.86 5.19
C ASP A 48 -10.31 13.25 5.89
N SER A 49 -9.34 12.84 5.09
CA SER A 49 -8.22 12.04 5.57
C SER A 49 -6.89 12.56 5.07
N ARG A 50 -5.88 12.30 5.88
CA ARG A 50 -4.49 12.60 5.64
C ARG A 50 -3.67 11.34 5.76
N ARG A 51 -2.52 11.33 5.11
CA ARG A 51 -1.54 10.27 5.22
C ARG A 51 -0.14 10.83 5.08
N PHE A 52 0.81 10.21 5.75
CA PHE A 52 2.18 10.24 5.31
C PHE A 52 2.71 8.83 5.10
N ASP A 53 3.74 8.75 4.28
CA ASP A 53 4.46 7.53 3.99
C ASP A 53 5.96 7.78 4.17
N GLN A 54 6.67 6.80 4.68
CA GLN A 54 8.07 6.97 5.04
C GLN A 54 8.88 5.71 4.81
N ILE A 55 9.95 5.84 4.03
CA ILE A 55 10.91 4.78 3.79
C ILE A 55 11.90 4.72 4.95
N GLY A 56 12.15 3.51 5.44
CA GLY A 56 13.12 3.23 6.48
C GLY A 56 13.77 1.87 6.35
N GLU A 57 14.47 1.51 7.41
CA GLU A 57 15.04 0.19 7.63
C GLU A 57 14.60 -0.35 8.98
N CYS A 58 14.55 -1.68 9.07
CA CYS A 58 14.23 -2.40 10.27
C CYS A 58 15.41 -3.29 10.68
N ASN A 59 15.78 -3.22 11.96
CA ASN A 59 16.79 -4.05 12.59
C ASN A 59 16.18 -4.73 13.82
N GLY A 60 16.78 -5.82 14.27
CA GLY A 60 16.39 -6.53 15.48
C GLY A 60 16.01 -7.98 15.17
N TRP A 61 14.94 -8.48 15.76
CA TRP A 61 14.56 -9.88 15.59
C TRP A 61 13.06 -10.09 15.68
N ILE A 62 12.60 -11.14 14.99
CA ILE A 62 11.24 -11.67 15.10
C ILE A 62 11.37 -13.17 15.37
N GLU A 63 10.66 -13.66 16.38
CA GLU A 63 10.44 -15.07 16.62
C GLU A 63 9.02 -15.43 16.17
N LEU A 64 8.90 -16.38 15.27
CA LEU A 64 7.65 -16.89 14.71
C LEU A 64 7.62 -18.40 14.85
N ALA A 65 6.60 -18.93 15.54
CA ALA A 65 6.45 -20.38 15.75
C ALA A 65 7.73 -21.05 16.30
N GLY A 66 8.47 -20.35 17.16
CA GLY A 66 9.72 -20.82 17.77
C GLY A 66 10.98 -20.69 16.89
N GLU A 67 10.86 -20.18 15.67
CA GLU A 67 12.01 -19.84 14.81
C GLU A 67 12.33 -18.34 14.92
N ARG A 68 13.59 -18.03 15.19
CA ARG A 68 14.07 -16.66 15.31
C ARG A 68 14.78 -16.20 14.03
N ILE A 69 14.29 -15.10 13.48
CA ILE A 69 14.80 -14.42 12.29
C ILE A 69 15.43 -13.10 12.75
N GLU A 70 16.73 -12.94 12.49
CA GLU A 70 17.44 -11.67 12.72
C GLU A 70 17.27 -10.76 11.51
N LEU A 71 16.93 -9.50 11.77
CA LEU A 71 16.78 -8.44 10.78
C LEU A 71 17.99 -7.52 10.89
N ASP A 72 18.71 -7.38 9.78
CA ASP A 72 19.86 -6.50 9.63
C ASP A 72 19.66 -5.63 8.39
N HIS A 73 19.37 -4.35 8.60
CA HIS A 73 19.06 -3.35 7.57
C HIS A 73 17.98 -3.79 6.56
N TRP A 74 16.92 -4.46 7.04
CA TRP A 74 15.81 -4.85 6.17
C TRP A 74 15.04 -3.61 5.71
N TRP A 75 14.76 -3.53 4.41
CA TRP A 75 13.92 -2.45 3.88
C TRP A 75 12.52 -2.50 4.50
N ALA A 76 12.04 -1.36 4.99
CA ALA A 76 10.76 -1.25 5.68
C ALA A 76 10.08 0.08 5.37
N THR A 77 8.77 0.09 5.41
CA THR A 77 7.97 1.30 5.21
C THR A 77 7.08 1.53 6.41
N ARG A 78 6.87 2.80 6.72
CA ARG A 78 5.89 3.23 7.70
C ARG A 78 4.89 4.12 6.98
N ASP A 79 3.64 3.68 6.92
CA ASP A 79 2.51 4.51 6.55
C ASP A 79 1.69 4.86 7.79
N HIS A 80 1.07 6.04 7.77
CA HIS A 80 0.10 6.40 8.80
C HIS A 80 -0.98 7.27 8.20
N SER A 81 -2.21 6.77 8.23
CA SER A 81 -3.41 7.51 7.85
C SER A 81 -4.20 7.96 9.07
N TRP A 82 -4.77 9.16 9.03
CA TRP A 82 -5.66 9.68 10.06
C TRP A 82 -6.80 10.50 9.45
N GLY A 83 -7.87 10.69 10.23
CA GLY A 83 -9.08 11.41 9.80
C GLY A 83 -10.27 10.49 9.59
N VAL A 84 -11.26 10.98 8.85
CA VAL A 84 -12.50 10.27 8.52
C VAL A 84 -12.34 9.62 7.16
N ARG A 85 -12.69 8.34 7.04
CA ARG A 85 -12.57 7.60 5.77
C ARG A 85 -13.81 6.76 5.53
N GLU A 86 -14.28 6.76 4.29
CA GLU A 86 -15.47 6.01 3.90
C GLU A 86 -15.26 4.51 4.21
N ARG A 87 -16.27 3.87 4.82
CA ARG A 87 -16.27 2.42 5.15
C ARG A 87 -15.22 1.99 6.17
N MET A 88 -14.66 2.92 6.95
CA MET A 88 -13.75 2.63 8.06
C MET A 88 -14.32 3.20 9.36
N GLY A 89 -14.27 2.43 10.45
CA GLY A 89 -14.71 2.88 11.76
C GLY A 89 -16.23 2.87 11.91
N VAL A 90 -16.81 4.05 12.11
CA VAL A 90 -18.25 4.19 12.39
C VAL A 90 -19.02 4.16 11.08
N GLU A 91 -20.10 3.39 11.04
CA GLU A 91 -20.98 3.31 9.88
C GLU A 91 -21.58 4.69 9.55
N GLU A 92 -21.56 5.05 8.26
CA GLU A 92 -22.13 6.30 7.79
C GLU A 92 -23.66 6.23 7.83
N PRO A 93 -24.37 7.26 8.33
CA PRO A 93 -25.82 7.24 8.36
C PRO A 93 -26.41 7.19 6.95
N GLU A 94 -27.40 6.30 6.76
CA GLU A 94 -28.16 6.22 5.53
C GLU A 94 -29.10 7.42 5.38
N THR A 95 -28.79 8.29 4.43
CA THR A 95 -29.54 9.53 4.15
C THR A 95 -30.23 9.53 2.79
N GLY A 96 -30.38 8.35 2.16
CA GLY A 96 -30.93 8.17 0.81
C GLY A 96 -30.36 6.95 0.06
N PRO A 97 -30.82 6.66 -1.17
CA PRO A 97 -30.47 5.46 -1.92
C PRO A 97 -29.00 5.46 -2.34
N ALA A 98 -28.25 4.42 -1.97
CA ALA A 98 -26.82 4.28 -2.26
C ALA A 98 -26.49 4.64 -3.72
N PRO A 99 -25.36 5.35 -3.99
CA PRO A 99 -24.90 5.50 -5.36
C PRO A 99 -24.76 4.10 -5.99
N PRO A 100 -24.98 3.96 -7.30
CA PRO A 100 -24.81 2.69 -7.96
C PRO A 100 -23.41 2.14 -7.67
N PRO A 101 -23.26 0.81 -7.47
CA PRO A 101 -21.95 0.20 -7.28
C PRO A 101 -21.00 0.61 -8.41
N SER A 102 -19.73 0.80 -8.07
CA SER A 102 -18.72 1.07 -9.10
C SER A 102 -18.70 -0.08 -10.10
N ALA A 103 -18.73 0.24 -11.39
CA ALA A 103 -18.58 -0.77 -12.44
C ALA A 103 -17.20 -1.47 -12.32
N GLY A 104 -16.19 -0.76 -11.82
CA GLY A 104 -14.88 -1.32 -11.47
C GLY A 104 -14.05 -0.37 -10.60
N SER A 105 -13.06 -0.94 -9.94
CA SER A 105 -12.19 -0.26 -8.97
C SER A 105 -10.74 -0.62 -9.27
N LEU A 106 -9.95 0.39 -9.64
CA LEU A 106 -8.51 0.29 -9.75
C LEU A 106 -7.88 1.09 -8.60
N PHE A 107 -7.12 0.42 -7.76
CA PHE A 107 -6.29 1.04 -6.75
C PHE A 107 -4.92 0.39 -6.81
N SER A 108 -3.87 1.20 -6.92
CA SER A 108 -2.50 0.76 -6.82
C SER A 108 -1.76 1.70 -5.89
N PHE A 109 -0.98 1.14 -4.97
CA PHE A 109 -0.16 1.91 -4.07
C PHE A 109 1.16 1.20 -3.81
N LEU A 110 2.21 1.74 -4.45
CA LEU A 110 3.58 1.27 -4.40
C LEU A 110 4.40 2.16 -3.48
N PHE A 111 5.08 1.57 -2.52
CA PHE A 111 6.26 2.16 -1.89
C PHE A 111 7.50 1.50 -2.44
N PHE A 112 8.58 2.25 -2.63
CA PHE A 112 9.79 1.66 -3.18
C PHE A 112 11.07 2.39 -2.78
N SER A 113 12.18 1.71 -3.01
CA SER A 113 13.50 2.30 -3.06
C SER A 113 14.32 1.67 -4.17
N THR A 114 15.08 2.49 -4.88
CA THR A 114 16.17 2.10 -5.77
C THR A 114 17.51 2.49 -5.14
N GLY A 115 18.61 2.28 -5.85
CA GLY A 115 19.92 2.75 -5.41
C GLY A 115 20.00 4.27 -5.20
N GLU A 116 19.25 5.05 -5.97
CA GLU A 116 19.33 6.53 -5.95
C GLU A 116 18.09 7.20 -5.37
N PHE A 117 16.91 6.57 -5.46
CA PHE A 117 15.64 7.18 -5.10
C PHE A 117 14.87 6.33 -4.11
N GLY A 118 13.94 6.93 -3.39
CA GLY A 118 12.82 6.22 -2.77
C GLY A 118 11.59 7.10 -2.74
N GLY A 119 10.44 6.48 -2.49
CA GLY A 119 9.18 7.20 -2.40
C GLY A 119 7.99 6.31 -2.73
N HIS A 120 6.96 6.91 -3.30
CA HIS A 120 5.71 6.23 -3.60
C HIS A 120 5.17 6.50 -5.00
N LEU A 121 4.29 5.61 -5.45
CA LEU A 121 3.39 5.81 -6.57
C LEU A 121 2.01 5.34 -6.15
N GLN A 122 1.01 6.20 -6.27
CA GLN A 122 -0.38 5.86 -6.03
C GLN A 122 -1.23 6.19 -7.26
N LEU A 123 -2.09 5.24 -7.63
CA LEU A 123 -3.11 5.40 -8.66
C LEU A 123 -4.44 4.92 -8.09
N ALA A 124 -5.48 5.74 -8.20
CA ALA A 124 -6.84 5.31 -7.90
C ALA A 124 -7.80 5.78 -9.00
N GLN A 125 -8.52 4.85 -9.61
CA GLN A 125 -9.55 5.12 -10.60
C GLN A 125 -10.81 4.34 -10.21
N PHE A 126 -11.88 5.05 -9.92
CA PHE A 126 -13.17 4.48 -9.56
C PHE A 126 -14.25 5.06 -10.46
N ALA A 127 -15.20 4.24 -10.90
CA ALA A 127 -16.29 4.73 -11.72
C ALA A 127 -17.06 5.85 -10.99
N GLY A 128 -17.27 6.98 -11.67
CA GLY A 128 -17.97 8.13 -11.11
C GLY A 128 -17.16 8.99 -10.12
N ARG A 129 -15.87 8.71 -9.91
CA ARG A 129 -14.94 9.59 -9.16
C ARG A 129 -13.85 10.11 -10.08
N PRO A 130 -13.26 11.30 -9.80
CA PRO A 130 -12.05 11.73 -10.49
C PRO A 130 -10.93 10.72 -10.31
N ASP A 131 -10.13 10.54 -11.35
CA ASP A 131 -8.89 9.77 -11.25
C ASP A 131 -7.93 10.47 -10.30
N TYR A 132 -7.18 9.69 -9.53
CA TYR A 132 -6.17 10.16 -8.60
C TYR A 132 -4.83 9.53 -8.98
N PHE A 133 -3.80 10.38 -9.12
CA PHE A 133 -2.43 9.92 -9.31
C PHE A 133 -1.46 10.80 -8.56
N THR A 134 -0.53 10.19 -7.85
CA THR A 134 0.61 10.86 -7.23
C THR A 134 1.82 9.95 -7.33
N CYS A 135 2.97 10.51 -7.68
CA CYS A 135 4.23 9.79 -7.57
C CYS A 135 5.32 10.78 -7.19
N GLU A 136 6.00 10.49 -6.09
CA GLU A 136 7.10 11.30 -5.59
C GLU A 136 8.36 10.45 -5.44
N LEU A 137 9.48 11.00 -5.88
CA LEU A 137 10.79 10.39 -5.77
C LEU A 137 11.74 11.33 -5.04
N THR A 138 12.15 10.91 -3.86
CA THR A 138 13.15 11.59 -3.04
C THR A 138 14.52 11.01 -3.33
N ARG A 139 15.52 11.87 -3.53
CA ARG A 139 16.91 11.45 -3.72
C ARG A 139 17.49 10.96 -2.41
N ARG A 140 18.17 9.82 -2.43
CA ARG A 140 18.79 9.25 -1.22
C ARG A 140 20.02 10.01 -0.77
N GLU A 141 20.79 10.58 -1.70
CA GLU A 141 21.99 11.36 -1.38
C GLU A 141 21.69 12.76 -0.83
N ASP A 142 20.52 13.29 -1.15
CA ASP A 142 20.05 14.60 -0.70
C ASP A 142 18.53 14.56 -0.43
N PRO A 143 18.11 13.94 0.69
CA PRO A 143 16.69 13.73 0.98
C PRO A 143 15.90 15.03 1.26
N GLU A 144 16.61 16.12 1.55
CA GLU A 144 16.01 17.44 1.83
C GLU A 144 15.77 18.25 0.54
N ALA A 145 16.33 17.82 -0.60
CA ALA A 145 16.03 18.43 -1.89
C ALA A 145 14.57 18.21 -2.29
N ALA A 146 14.04 19.12 -3.11
CA ALA A 146 12.70 18.96 -3.67
C ALA A 146 12.55 17.59 -4.38
N PRO A 147 11.49 16.83 -4.09
CA PRO A 147 11.26 15.55 -4.74
C PRO A 147 11.00 15.75 -6.23
N LEU A 148 11.24 14.69 -7.00
CA LEU A 148 10.77 14.61 -8.37
C LEU A 148 9.33 14.11 -8.37
N HIS A 149 8.51 14.65 -9.27
CA HIS A 149 7.16 14.19 -9.48
C HIS A 149 7.03 13.53 -10.84
N LEU A 150 6.33 12.40 -10.88
CA LEU A 150 5.87 11.83 -12.14
C LEU A 150 4.38 12.14 -12.32
N ASN A 151 3.96 12.23 -13.57
CA ASN A 151 2.56 12.29 -13.99
C ASN A 151 2.26 11.09 -14.88
N LEU A 152 1.04 10.56 -14.88
CA LEU A 152 0.68 9.54 -15.87
C LEU A 152 0.70 10.12 -17.28
N ALA A 153 1.22 9.37 -18.25
CA ALA A 153 1.16 9.77 -19.65
C ALA A 153 -0.28 9.80 -20.18
N SER A 154 -1.13 8.91 -19.68
CA SER A 154 -2.56 8.85 -19.99
C SER A 154 -3.33 8.05 -18.93
N ARG A 155 -4.66 8.02 -19.04
CA ARG A 155 -5.52 7.19 -18.19
C ARG A 155 -5.26 5.68 -18.32
N ALA A 156 -4.74 5.25 -19.48
CA ALA A 156 -4.45 3.86 -19.81
C ALA A 156 -2.97 3.50 -19.64
N SER A 157 -2.20 4.33 -18.94
CA SER A 157 -0.75 4.15 -18.75
C SER A 157 -0.40 3.11 -17.67
N LEU A 158 -1.16 2.03 -17.64
CA LEU A 158 -1.00 0.91 -16.74
C LEU A 158 -1.19 -0.39 -17.51
N ALA A 159 -0.22 -1.29 -17.44
CA ALA A 159 -0.35 -2.68 -17.87
C ALA A 159 -0.21 -3.61 -16.67
N ILE A 160 -1.09 -4.61 -16.56
CA ILE A 160 -1.09 -5.59 -15.48
C ILE A 160 -1.03 -6.99 -16.07
N GLU A 161 -0.07 -7.78 -15.63
CA GLU A 161 -0.04 -9.22 -15.85
C GLU A 161 -0.59 -9.90 -14.59
N PHE A 162 -1.71 -10.60 -14.72
CA PHE A 162 -2.32 -11.34 -13.61
C PHE A 162 -1.70 -12.74 -13.42
N SER A 163 -1.79 -13.25 -12.20
CA SER A 163 -1.31 -14.59 -11.84
C SER A 163 -2.22 -15.71 -12.33
N ASP A 164 -3.51 -15.42 -12.47
CA ASP A 164 -4.55 -16.29 -13.03
C ASP A 164 -5.72 -15.42 -13.53
N ASP A 165 -6.75 -16.07 -14.11
CA ASP A 165 -7.95 -15.41 -14.64
C ASP A 165 -9.11 -15.35 -13.63
N GLN A 166 -8.88 -15.75 -12.37
CA GLN A 166 -9.92 -15.78 -11.32
C GLN A 166 -10.05 -14.43 -10.61
N ARG A 167 -11.22 -14.21 -10.00
CA ARG A 167 -11.54 -13.01 -9.22
C ARG A 167 -11.65 -13.32 -7.72
N PRO A 168 -11.20 -12.43 -6.82
CA PRO A 168 -10.41 -11.22 -7.09
C PRO A 168 -9.05 -11.53 -7.75
N ARG A 169 -8.66 -10.65 -8.66
CA ARG A 169 -7.45 -10.72 -9.47
C ARG A 169 -6.23 -10.42 -8.62
N ARG A 170 -5.13 -11.09 -8.95
CA ARG A 170 -3.82 -10.89 -8.33
C ARG A 170 -2.77 -10.71 -9.39
N PHE A 171 -1.86 -9.78 -9.19
CA PHE A 171 -0.83 -9.46 -10.18
C PHE A 171 0.45 -10.25 -9.97
N ARG A 172 1.10 -10.55 -11.09
CA ARG A 172 2.49 -10.99 -11.14
C ARG A 172 3.42 -9.82 -11.48
N LYS A 173 2.96 -8.90 -12.35
CA LYS A 173 3.73 -7.74 -12.80
C LYS A 173 2.81 -6.57 -13.11
N VAL A 174 3.29 -5.36 -12.83
CA VAL A 174 2.62 -4.11 -13.16
C VAL A 174 3.63 -3.15 -13.79
N THR A 175 3.22 -2.48 -14.87
CA THR A 175 4.02 -1.46 -15.55
C THR A 175 3.24 -0.16 -15.63
N TYR A 176 3.83 0.92 -15.14
CA TYR A 176 3.31 2.28 -15.21
C TYR A 176 4.10 3.06 -16.24
N GLU A 177 3.40 3.72 -17.16
CA GLU A 177 3.99 4.69 -18.09
C GLU A 177 3.74 6.10 -17.55
N ALA A 178 4.82 6.84 -17.32
CA ALA A 178 4.76 8.13 -16.69
C ALA A 178 5.65 9.14 -17.40
N LEU A 179 5.46 10.41 -17.06
CA LEU A 179 6.20 11.55 -17.56
C LEU A 179 6.84 12.27 -16.39
N LEU A 180 8.14 12.51 -16.50
CA LEU A 180 8.89 13.36 -15.59
C LEU A 180 8.91 14.79 -16.14
N SER A 181 8.30 15.71 -15.39
CA SER A 181 8.20 17.14 -15.71
C SER A 181 9.00 17.96 -14.69
N ASP A 182 10.32 18.04 -14.86
CA ASP A 182 11.23 18.73 -13.93
C ASP A 182 11.76 20.08 -14.45
N GLY A 183 11.18 20.60 -15.54
CA GLY A 183 11.54 21.88 -16.14
C GLY A 183 12.94 21.92 -16.79
N LYS A 184 13.66 20.79 -16.85
CA LYS A 184 15.00 20.69 -17.46
C LYS A 184 14.96 20.30 -18.95
N GLY A 185 13.81 20.50 -19.60
CA GLY A 185 13.50 20.05 -20.94
C GLY A 185 11.98 19.83 -21.06
N GLY A 186 11.53 19.31 -22.22
CA GLY A 186 10.16 18.78 -22.31
C GLY A 186 9.96 17.57 -21.41
N ASP A 187 8.71 17.10 -21.32
CA ASP A 187 8.37 15.89 -20.55
C ASP A 187 9.19 14.69 -21.02
N ARG A 188 9.80 13.97 -20.07
CA ARG A 188 10.62 12.79 -20.35
C ARG A 188 9.87 11.53 -19.94
N GLU A 189 9.82 10.55 -20.82
CA GLU A 189 9.18 9.27 -20.55
C GLU A 189 9.93 8.49 -19.46
N VAL A 190 9.16 7.93 -18.54
CA VAL A 190 9.61 7.08 -17.45
C VAL A 190 8.71 5.84 -17.41
N VAL A 191 9.32 4.67 -17.30
CA VAL A 191 8.61 3.41 -17.08
C VAL A 191 8.95 2.90 -15.69
N VAL A 192 7.94 2.74 -14.84
CA VAL A 192 8.07 2.10 -13.53
C VAL A 192 7.50 0.69 -13.63
N GLU A 193 8.29 -0.31 -13.30
CA GLU A 193 7.91 -1.72 -13.34
C GLU A 193 8.00 -2.32 -11.94
N ALA A 194 6.93 -2.98 -11.50
CA ALA A 194 6.87 -3.71 -10.23
C ALA A 194 6.55 -5.19 -10.50
N THR A 195 7.47 -6.08 -10.16
CA THR A 195 7.31 -7.54 -10.32
C THR A 195 7.23 -8.21 -8.96
N ALA A 196 6.22 -9.04 -8.73
CA ALA A 196 6.03 -9.77 -7.48
C ALA A 196 7.26 -10.62 -7.12
N LEU A 197 7.70 -10.55 -5.87
CA LEU A 197 8.81 -11.36 -5.34
C LEU A 197 8.34 -12.57 -4.51
N GLY A 198 7.07 -12.60 -4.13
CA GLY A 198 6.50 -13.65 -3.31
C GLY A 198 5.00 -13.51 -3.19
N SER A 199 4.42 -14.28 -2.28
CA SER A 199 3.00 -14.26 -2.03
C SER A 199 2.53 -12.93 -1.46
N ALA A 200 1.29 -12.57 -1.76
CA ALA A 200 0.68 -11.39 -1.19
C ALA A 200 0.31 -11.63 0.27
N ILE A 201 0.42 -10.60 1.09
CA ILE A 201 -0.07 -10.57 2.46
C ILE A 201 -1.51 -10.08 2.43
N ASP A 202 -2.37 -10.72 3.22
CA ASP A 202 -3.74 -10.28 3.39
C ASP A 202 -3.83 -9.05 4.28
N MET A 203 -4.42 -7.97 3.75
CA MET A 203 -4.53 -6.71 4.49
C MET A 203 -5.46 -6.82 5.70
N GLN A 204 -6.28 -7.87 5.79
CA GLN A 204 -6.99 -8.14 7.03
C GLN A 204 -6.05 -8.35 8.23
N GLY A 205 -4.82 -8.83 8.00
CA GLY A 205 -3.81 -8.96 9.07
C GLY A 205 -3.35 -7.60 9.61
N LEU A 206 -3.65 -6.52 8.89
CA LEU A 206 -3.47 -5.13 9.31
C LEU A 206 -4.79 -4.49 9.79
N GLY A 207 -5.83 -5.30 10.03
CA GLY A 207 -7.15 -4.90 10.54
C GLY A 207 -8.20 -4.52 9.48
N TYR A 208 -7.89 -4.60 8.18
CA TYR A 208 -8.86 -4.30 7.12
C TYR A 208 -9.96 -5.38 7.04
N GLY A 209 -11.22 -5.00 7.29
CA GLY A 209 -12.31 -5.97 7.47
C GLY A 209 -12.56 -6.32 8.94
N GLY A 210 -11.68 -5.88 9.84
CA GLY A 210 -11.80 -6.05 11.28
C GLY A 210 -11.04 -7.28 11.79
N TYR A 211 -11.26 -7.52 13.07
CA TYR A 211 -10.78 -8.67 13.82
C TYR A 211 -11.95 -9.65 14.01
N ASP A 212 -11.96 -10.51 15.03
CA ASP A 212 -13.05 -11.45 15.33
C ASP A 212 -14.44 -10.80 15.41
N ASP A 213 -14.51 -9.51 15.74
CA ASP A 213 -15.76 -8.75 15.80
C ASP A 213 -16.29 -8.27 14.43
N ALA A 214 -15.49 -8.39 13.37
CA ALA A 214 -15.75 -7.91 12.01
C ALA A 214 -16.14 -6.41 11.92
N ARG A 215 -15.76 -5.59 12.91
CA ARG A 215 -16.15 -4.17 12.96
C ARG A 215 -15.22 -3.23 12.18
N GLY A 216 -14.18 -3.75 11.54
CA GLY A 216 -13.21 -2.96 10.79
C GLY A 216 -12.19 -2.19 11.63
N LEU A 217 -11.41 -1.35 10.94
CA LEU A 217 -10.44 -0.41 11.52
C LEU A 217 -11.14 0.75 12.24
N GLY A 218 -10.44 1.42 13.15
CA GLY A 218 -10.92 2.66 13.79
C GLY A 218 -11.97 2.46 14.88
N VAL A 219 -12.23 1.20 15.26
CA VAL A 219 -13.16 0.83 16.32
C VAL A 219 -12.41 0.59 17.63
N TRP A 220 -12.85 1.25 18.70
CA TRP A 220 -12.29 1.07 20.04
C TRP A 220 -12.65 -0.32 20.62
N ARG A 221 -11.63 -1.03 21.14
CA ARG A 221 -11.75 -2.39 21.71
C ARG A 221 -11.26 -2.50 23.15
N GLY A 222 -10.93 -1.38 23.78
CA GLY A 222 -10.30 -1.33 25.10
C GLY A 222 -8.81 -1.02 25.01
N ASP A 223 -8.20 -0.74 26.16
CA ASP A 223 -6.81 -0.26 26.25
C ASP A 223 -5.78 -1.36 25.93
N GLU A 224 -6.13 -2.63 26.17
CA GLU A 224 -5.22 -3.79 26.09
C GLU A 224 -5.83 -4.94 25.27
N TYR A 225 -6.61 -4.62 24.24
CA TYR A 225 -7.16 -5.66 23.36
C TYR A 225 -6.05 -6.35 22.57
N LEU A 226 -5.95 -7.67 22.70
CA LEU A 226 -5.01 -8.52 21.97
C LEU A 226 -5.78 -9.66 21.31
N GLU A 227 -5.51 -9.83 20.02
CA GLU A 227 -6.00 -10.93 19.21
C GLU A 227 -4.86 -11.36 18.29
N HIS A 228 -4.84 -12.64 17.91
CA HIS A 228 -3.87 -13.14 16.96
C HIS A 228 -4.53 -14.15 16.02
N ASP A 229 -4.03 -14.16 14.80
CA ASP A 229 -4.47 -15.03 13.72
C ASP A 229 -3.26 -15.66 13.05
N VAL A 230 -3.43 -16.88 12.54
CA VAL A 230 -2.44 -17.54 11.69
C VAL A 230 -3.15 -18.00 10.42
N TRP A 231 -2.70 -17.48 9.29
CA TRP A 231 -3.25 -17.81 7.98
C TRP A 231 -2.18 -18.36 7.05
N ASP A 232 -2.57 -19.33 6.22
CA ASP A 232 -1.72 -19.77 5.12
C ASP A 232 -1.87 -18.81 3.94
N VAL A 233 -0.81 -18.07 3.65
CA VAL A 233 -0.70 -17.14 2.51
C VAL A 233 0.27 -17.66 1.45
N SER A 234 0.57 -18.97 1.43
CA SER A 234 1.51 -19.55 0.47
C SER A 234 1.02 -19.47 -0.98
N HIS A 235 -0.29 -19.54 -1.20
CA HIS A 235 -0.88 -19.32 -2.52
C HIS A 235 -0.86 -17.83 -2.89
N ALA A 236 -0.63 -17.53 -4.18
CA ALA A 236 -0.55 -16.15 -4.65
C ALA A 236 -1.83 -15.35 -4.36
N SER A 237 -2.98 -16.02 -4.40
CA SER A 237 -4.29 -15.37 -4.34
C SER A 237 -5.19 -15.86 -3.21
N ASP A 238 -5.07 -17.13 -2.85
CA ASP A 238 -5.97 -17.76 -1.88
C ASP A 238 -5.32 -17.69 -0.48
N VAL A 239 -6.15 -17.60 0.54
CA VAL A 239 -5.73 -17.56 1.93
C VAL A 239 -6.51 -18.63 2.68
N VAL A 240 -5.80 -19.51 3.37
CA VAL A 240 -6.45 -20.50 4.23
C VAL A 240 -6.55 -19.94 5.64
N ARG A 241 -7.77 -19.87 6.16
CA ARG A 241 -8.12 -19.39 7.50
C ARG A 241 -8.81 -20.52 8.24
N GLY A 242 -8.05 -21.31 8.99
CA GLY A 242 -8.57 -22.55 9.58
C GLY A 242 -9.01 -23.54 8.50
N GLU A 243 -10.31 -23.84 8.43
CA GLU A 243 -10.90 -24.73 7.42
C GLU A 243 -11.42 -24.00 6.17
N GLU A 244 -11.47 -22.66 6.19
CA GLU A 244 -11.98 -21.86 5.09
C GLU A 244 -10.86 -21.44 4.14
N VAL A 245 -11.15 -21.47 2.83
CA VAL A 245 -10.30 -20.87 1.80
C VAL A 245 -10.99 -19.62 1.27
N VAL A 246 -10.39 -18.46 1.50
CA VAL A 246 -10.90 -17.17 1.02
C VAL A 246 -9.98 -16.58 -0.03
N ARG A 247 -10.53 -15.68 -0.85
CA ARG A 247 -9.77 -14.94 -1.86
C ARG A 247 -9.94 -13.43 -1.68
N PRO A 248 -9.14 -12.81 -0.80
CA PRO A 248 -9.32 -11.41 -0.41
C PRO A 248 -8.96 -10.44 -1.54
N ILE A 249 -9.79 -9.40 -1.69
CA ILE A 249 -9.57 -8.32 -2.67
C ILE A 249 -8.34 -7.47 -2.32
N HIS A 250 -8.18 -7.12 -1.04
CA HIS A 250 -7.19 -6.16 -0.57
C HIS A 250 -5.94 -6.90 -0.10
N ARG A 251 -4.89 -6.89 -0.91
CA ARG A 251 -3.61 -7.52 -0.60
C ARG A 251 -2.44 -6.59 -0.93
N ILE A 252 -1.34 -6.79 -0.23
CA ILE A 252 -0.06 -6.12 -0.44
C ILE A 252 1.03 -7.16 -0.68
N GLN A 253 1.98 -6.92 -1.58
CA GLN A 253 3.04 -7.89 -1.84
C GLN A 253 4.41 -7.23 -2.05
N PRO A 254 5.50 -7.88 -1.61
CA PRO A 254 6.84 -7.41 -1.91
C PRO A 254 7.10 -7.51 -3.41
N VAL A 255 7.75 -6.49 -3.96
CA VAL A 255 8.04 -6.39 -5.39
C VAL A 255 9.49 -6.00 -5.63
N ARG A 256 10.04 -6.48 -6.74
CA ARG A 256 11.22 -5.87 -7.37
C ARG A 256 10.73 -4.70 -8.18
N VAL A 257 11.39 -3.55 -8.03
CA VAL A 257 11.09 -2.34 -8.76
C VAL A 257 12.21 -2.06 -9.76
N THR A 258 11.84 -1.66 -10.98
CA THR A 258 12.76 -1.12 -11.97
C THR A 258 12.19 0.15 -12.56
N ILE A 259 12.99 1.22 -12.56
CA ILE A 259 12.67 2.49 -13.19
C ILE A 259 13.57 2.62 -14.42
N ARG A 260 13.00 3.01 -15.56
CA ARG A 260 13.74 3.24 -16.82
C ARG A 260 13.33 4.56 -17.44
N GLY A 261 14.29 5.27 -18.02
CA GLY A 261 14.03 6.55 -18.69
C GLY A 261 14.06 7.75 -17.74
N GLY A 262 13.85 8.95 -18.28
CA GLY A 262 13.90 10.20 -17.52
C GLY A 262 15.24 10.49 -16.83
N GLY A 263 16.31 9.74 -17.10
CA GLY A 263 17.60 9.87 -16.41
C GLY A 263 17.52 9.56 -14.91
N ILE A 264 16.57 8.71 -14.50
CA ILE A 264 16.34 8.27 -13.12
C ILE A 264 16.33 6.74 -13.03
N ASP A 265 17.04 6.09 -13.97
CA ASP A 265 17.11 4.65 -14.10
C ASP A 265 17.61 3.99 -12.81
N GLY A 266 16.96 2.92 -12.38
CA GLY A 266 17.36 2.26 -11.15
C GLY A 266 16.60 0.97 -10.89
N GLN A 267 17.16 0.13 -10.03
CA GLN A 267 16.53 -1.09 -9.55
C GLN A 267 16.51 -1.11 -8.03
N GLY A 268 15.52 -1.79 -7.47
CA GLY A 268 15.46 -2.06 -6.04
C GLY A 268 14.20 -2.83 -5.66
N THR A 269 13.69 -2.54 -4.47
CA THR A 269 12.56 -3.26 -3.87
C THR A 269 11.45 -2.31 -3.49
N GLY A 270 10.27 -2.87 -3.30
CA GLY A 270 9.11 -2.14 -2.88
C GLY A 270 8.04 -3.04 -2.29
N SER A 271 6.93 -2.42 -1.90
CA SER A 271 5.72 -3.08 -1.45
C SER A 271 4.55 -2.47 -2.21
N LEU A 272 3.76 -3.30 -2.89
CA LEU A 272 2.68 -2.86 -3.76
C LEU A 272 1.35 -3.46 -3.33
N THR A 273 0.43 -2.58 -2.93
CA THR A 273 -0.99 -2.89 -2.77
C THR A 273 -1.69 -2.72 -4.11
N MET A 274 -2.46 -3.70 -4.55
CA MET A 274 -3.26 -3.53 -5.77
C MET A 274 -4.63 -4.20 -5.70
N ILE A 275 -5.63 -3.46 -6.19
CA ILE A 275 -7.00 -3.86 -6.46
C ILE A 275 -7.29 -3.52 -7.92
N ALA A 276 -7.75 -4.47 -8.72
CA ALA A 276 -8.15 -4.27 -10.10
C ALA A 276 -9.43 -5.09 -10.39
N GLU A 277 -10.54 -4.66 -9.80
CA GLU A 277 -11.81 -5.40 -9.80
C GLU A 277 -12.93 -4.74 -10.60
N GLY A 278 -13.95 -5.54 -10.92
CA GLY A 278 -15.03 -5.17 -11.84
C GLY A 278 -14.54 -4.98 -13.28
N SER A 279 -15.27 -4.15 -14.02
CA SER A 279 -15.00 -3.72 -15.39
C SER A 279 -14.07 -2.50 -15.36
N LEU A 280 -12.91 -2.66 -15.99
CA LEU A 280 -11.88 -1.66 -16.19
C LEU A 280 -11.53 -1.61 -17.69
N PRO A 281 -12.39 -1.02 -18.55
CA PRO A 281 -12.21 -1.03 -20.00
C PRO A 281 -10.92 -0.35 -20.46
N GLN A 282 -10.40 0.60 -19.69
CA GLN A 282 -9.11 1.24 -19.94
C GLN A 282 -7.92 0.27 -19.85
N LEU A 283 -8.12 -0.89 -19.21
CA LEU A 283 -7.16 -1.99 -19.14
C LEU A 283 -7.60 -3.19 -20.01
N GLY A 284 -8.69 -3.06 -20.77
CA GLY A 284 -9.28 -4.17 -21.53
C GLY A 284 -9.90 -5.26 -20.65
N LEU A 285 -10.37 -4.91 -19.44
CA LEU A 285 -10.96 -5.86 -18.49
C LEU A 285 -12.46 -5.62 -18.36
N ASP A 286 -13.26 -6.68 -18.54
CA ASP A 286 -14.71 -6.69 -18.27
C ASP A 286 -15.01 -7.40 -16.94
#